data_AF-A0A833X4V4-F1
#
_entry.id   AF-A0A833X4V4-F1
#
_cell.length_a   1.000
_cell.length_b   1.000
_cell.length_c   1.000
_cell.angle_alpha   90.00
_cell.angle_beta   90.00
_cell.angle_gamma   90.00
#
_symmetry.space_group_name_H-M   'P 1'
#
loop_
_entity.id
_entity.type
_entity.pdbx_description
1 polymer ?
#
loop_
_entity_poly.entity_id
_entity_poly.type
_entity_poly.pdbx_seq_one_letter_code
_entity_poly.pdbx_strand_id
1 'polypeptide(L)'
;MGDFNEVMFQEEYFGSNIRPFKQMEDFRLALLDCGLMDIGFEGSKFTWSNKREGAKFTKCRLDRALANVEWLNLFGSNQKPPQASKLDFTQGGLKACRDKLKNWSKEAFRQQKRLLNYKREQLRFLQESNTGQFNSQINVLQNEIDGYLEEEDLKWRQRAKQRWLKDGDRNTKYFH
;
A
#
# COMPACT_ATOMS: atom_id res chain seq x y z
N MET A 1 9.73 6.80 7.63
CA MET A 1 9.48 6.70 6.18
C MET A 1 9.42 5.22 5.80
N GLY A 2 8.58 4.84 4.84
CA GLY A 2 8.56 3.47 4.32
C GLY A 2 7.55 3.27 3.20
N ASP A 3 7.61 2.08 2.60
CA ASP A 3 6.67 1.59 1.61
C ASP A 3 5.48 0.89 2.31
N PHE A 4 4.30 1.50 2.23
CA PHE A 4 3.07 0.99 2.85
C PHE A 4 2.25 0.12 1.90
N ASN A 5 2.61 0.07 0.62
CA ASN A 5 1.86 -0.62 -0.42
C ASN A 5 0.37 -0.20 -0.51
N GLU A 6 0.04 1.01 -0.04
CA GLU A 6 -1.34 1.50 -0.01
C GLU A 6 -1.46 3.01 -0.21
N VAL A 7 -2.58 3.41 -0.82
CA VAL A 7 -2.99 4.81 -1.02
C VAL A 7 -3.99 5.27 0.06
N MET A 8 -3.90 6.53 0.49
CA MET A 8 -4.88 7.11 1.42
C MET A 8 -6.12 7.64 0.71
N PHE A 9 -5.93 8.09 -0.53
CA PHE A 9 -6.95 8.73 -1.34
C PHE A 9 -6.84 8.30 -2.81
N GLN A 10 -7.95 8.39 -3.55
CA GLN A 10 -8.01 7.97 -4.95
C GLN A 10 -7.07 8.81 -5.84
N GLU A 11 -6.82 10.06 -5.49
CA GLU A 11 -5.94 10.98 -6.22
C GLU A 11 -4.47 10.56 -6.17
N GLU A 12 -4.12 9.66 -5.24
CA GLU A 12 -2.79 9.06 -5.12
C GLU A 12 -2.63 7.80 -5.97
N TYR A 13 -3.68 7.41 -6.70
CA TYR A 13 -3.70 6.31 -7.65
C TYR A 13 -4.14 6.80 -9.02
N PHE A 14 -3.43 6.36 -10.06
CA PHE A 14 -3.85 6.50 -11.45
C PHE A 14 -3.81 5.13 -12.11
N GLY A 15 -4.90 4.74 -12.76
CA GLY A 15 -5.05 3.47 -13.46
C GLY A 15 -6.51 3.24 -13.87
N SER A 16 -6.77 2.13 -14.56
CA SER A 16 -8.11 1.78 -15.05
C SER A 16 -9.10 1.39 -13.95
N ASN A 17 -8.61 0.95 -12.79
CA ASN A 17 -9.44 0.46 -11.70
C ASN A 17 -9.62 1.51 -10.60
N ILE A 18 -10.79 1.54 -9.97
CA ILE A 18 -11.01 2.35 -8.76
C ILE A 18 -10.46 1.59 -7.54
N ARG A 19 -9.76 2.29 -6.65
CA ARG A 19 -9.27 1.68 -5.42
C ARG A 19 -10.43 1.44 -4.44
N PRO A 20 -10.49 0.29 -3.76
CA PRO A 20 -11.55 0.05 -2.79
C PRO A 20 -11.55 1.14 -1.71
N PHE A 21 -12.63 1.93 -1.64
CA PHE A 21 -12.77 3.02 -0.67
C PHE A 21 -12.51 2.56 0.77
N LYS A 22 -13.05 1.39 1.11
CA LYS A 22 -12.92 0.81 2.45
C LYS A 22 -11.46 0.53 2.83
N GLN A 23 -10.65 0.08 1.88
CA GLN A 23 -9.23 -0.22 2.12
C GLN A 23 -8.43 1.07 2.37
N MET A 24 -8.71 2.13 1.61
CA MET A 24 -8.09 3.44 1.82
C MET A 24 -8.53 4.08 3.14
N GLU A 25 -9.82 3.96 3.49
CA GLU A 25 -10.35 4.39 4.79
C GLU A 25 -9.70 3.63 5.95
N ASP A 26 -9.65 2.30 5.88
CA ASP A 26 -9.03 1.47 6.91
C ASP A 26 -7.55 1.82 7.10
N PHE A 27 -6.85 2.19 6.01
CA PHE A 27 -5.48 2.68 6.11
C PHE A 27 -5.40 3.99 6.90
N ARG A 28 -6.25 4.98 6.56
CA ARG A 28 -6.31 6.26 7.28
C ARG A 28 -6.67 6.08 8.76
N LEU A 29 -7.62 5.21 9.07
CA LEU A 29 -7.99 4.88 10.45
C LEU A 29 -6.83 4.22 11.21
N ALA A 30 -6.09 3.30 10.58
CA ALA A 30 -4.93 2.68 11.21
C ALA A 30 -3.82 3.69 11.55
N LEU A 31 -3.65 4.74 10.72
CA LEU A 31 -2.72 5.83 11.00
C LEU A 31 -3.20 6.73 12.13
N LEU A 32 -4.48 7.09 12.12
CA LEU A 32 -5.11 7.87 13.19
C LEU A 32 -5.00 7.17 14.54
N ASP A 33 -5.30 5.87 14.60
CA ASP A 33 -5.18 5.02 15.80
C ASP A 33 -3.75 4.85 16.31
N CYS A 34 -2.78 5.14 15.45
CA CYS A 34 -1.36 5.16 15.74
C CYS A 34 -0.85 6.57 16.13
N GLY A 35 -1.70 7.61 16.03
CA GLY A 35 -1.28 9.00 16.19
C GLY A 35 -0.27 9.44 15.14
N LEU A 36 -0.30 8.85 13.94
CA LEU A 36 0.62 9.12 12.84
C LEU A 36 -0.06 9.97 11.77
N MET A 37 0.67 10.97 11.29
CA MET A 37 0.25 11.86 10.22
C MET A 37 1.26 11.85 9.07
N ASP A 38 0.77 11.94 7.83
CA ASP A 38 1.60 12.15 6.64
C ASP A 38 2.19 13.56 6.71
N ILE A 39 3.52 13.65 6.68
CA ILE A 39 4.23 14.94 6.73
C ILE A 39 4.35 15.58 5.34
N GLY A 40 3.81 14.94 4.32
CA GLY A 40 3.83 15.40 2.94
C GLY A 40 4.99 14.82 2.13
N PHE A 41 5.27 15.47 1.01
CA PHE A 41 6.35 15.13 0.09
C PHE A 41 6.82 16.39 -0.62
N GLU A 42 8.06 16.36 -1.09
CA GLU A 42 8.60 17.36 -2.00
C GLU A 42 8.94 16.67 -3.33
N GLY A 43 8.64 17.31 -4.46
CA GLY A 43 8.86 16.73 -5.79
C GLY A 43 7.72 15.83 -6.27
N SER A 44 8.05 14.61 -6.73
CA SER A 44 7.07 13.74 -7.40
C SER A 44 6.03 13.17 -6.42
N LYS A 45 4.74 13.42 -6.71
CA LYS A 45 3.62 12.82 -5.98
C LYS A 45 3.60 11.29 -6.04
N PHE A 46 3.91 10.72 -7.20
CA PHE A 46 3.88 9.27 -7.40
C PHE A 46 5.26 8.69 -7.13
N THR A 47 5.31 7.64 -6.31
CA THR A 47 6.56 6.98 -5.91
C THR A 47 6.76 5.65 -6.64
N TRP A 48 5.72 5.16 -7.32
CA TRP A 48 5.76 3.92 -8.07
C TRP A 48 4.98 4.03 -9.40
N SER A 49 5.47 3.34 -10.44
CA SER A 49 4.74 3.11 -11.69
C SER A 49 5.01 1.72 -12.24
N ASN A 50 4.04 1.16 -12.97
CA ASN A 50 4.17 -0.14 -13.62
C ASN A 50 4.92 -0.09 -14.95
N LYS A 51 5.22 1.11 -15.46
CA LYS A 51 5.93 1.39 -16.72
C LYS A 51 5.30 0.76 -17.96
N ARG A 52 4.00 0.47 -17.93
CA ARG A 52 3.25 -0.02 -19.10
C ARG A 52 2.63 1.14 -19.88
N GLU A 53 2.11 0.85 -21.05
CA GLU A 53 1.48 1.84 -21.92
C GLU A 53 -0.04 1.69 -21.97
N GLY A 54 -0.72 2.77 -22.40
CA GLY A 54 -2.17 2.80 -22.63
C GLY A 54 -3.00 2.54 -21.39
N ALA A 55 -4.13 1.84 -21.57
CA ALA A 55 -5.09 1.54 -20.50
C ALA A 55 -4.51 0.69 -19.35
N LYS A 56 -3.38 0.02 -19.59
CA LYS A 56 -2.67 -0.76 -18.56
C LYS A 56 -1.69 0.09 -17.75
N PHE A 57 -1.45 1.35 -18.10
CA PHE A 57 -0.54 2.19 -17.34
C PHE A 57 -1.10 2.49 -15.94
N THR A 58 -0.28 2.31 -14.91
CA THR A 58 -0.66 2.57 -13.52
C THR A 58 0.48 3.23 -12.76
N LYS A 59 0.16 4.20 -11.91
CA LYS A 59 1.10 4.85 -10.99
C LYS A 59 0.44 5.15 -9.65
N CYS A 60 1.20 5.01 -8.56
CA CYS A 60 0.71 5.10 -7.19
C CYS A 60 1.70 5.85 -6.29
N ARG A 61 1.22 6.50 -5.23
CA ARG A 61 2.04 6.94 -4.09
C ARG A 61 2.01 5.84 -3.02
N LEU A 62 3.10 5.08 -2.92
CA LEU A 62 3.21 3.95 -1.97
C LEU A 62 4.18 4.25 -0.82
N ASP A 63 5.16 5.12 -1.06
CA ASP A 63 6.16 5.51 -0.07
C ASP A 63 5.72 6.78 0.67
N ARG A 64 5.82 6.75 2.00
CA ARG A 64 5.38 7.85 2.87
C ARG A 64 6.32 8.08 4.02
N ALA A 65 6.47 9.34 4.41
CA ALA A 65 7.01 9.72 5.70
C ALA A 65 5.85 10.05 6.64
N LEU A 66 5.83 9.40 7.79
CA LEU A 66 4.81 9.59 8.81
C LEU A 66 5.49 10.03 10.10
N ALA A 67 4.85 10.93 10.83
CA ALA A 67 5.32 11.43 12.11
C ALA A 67 4.18 11.48 13.12
N ASN A 68 4.51 11.32 14.40
CA ASN A 68 3.60 11.64 15.49
C ASN A 68 3.70 13.14 15.85
N VAL A 69 2.76 13.61 16.68
CA VAL A 69 2.71 15.01 17.12
C VAL A 69 3.99 15.44 17.83
N GLU A 70 4.59 14.58 18.63
CA GLU A 70 5.85 14.87 19.34
C GLU A 70 6.99 15.16 18.36
N TRP A 71 7.15 14.33 17.33
CA TRP A 71 8.15 14.54 16.29
C TRP A 71 7.88 15.84 15.51
N LEU A 72 6.62 16.12 15.17
CA LEU A 72 6.25 17.38 14.51
C LEU A 72 6.50 18.61 15.38
N ASN A 73 6.30 18.53 16.69
CA ASN A 73 6.62 19.64 17.59
C ASN A 73 8.13 19.90 17.66
N LEU A 74 8.94 18.84 17.61
CA LEU A 74 10.40 18.93 17.68
C LEU A 74 11.05 19.37 16.36
N PHE A 75 10.45 19.00 15.21
CA PHE A 75 11.11 19.13 13.90
C PHE A 75 10.23 19.77 12.81
N GLY A 76 8.95 20.05 13.09
CA GLY A 76 8.00 20.61 12.12
C GLY A 76 7.93 22.14 12.10
N SER A 77 8.49 22.81 13.11
CA SER A 77 8.86 24.22 13.02
C SER A 77 10.36 24.29 12.75
N ASN A 78 10.85 25.29 12.02
CA ASN A 78 12.28 25.55 11.76
C ASN A 78 13.10 25.88 13.05
N GLN A 79 12.64 25.43 14.22
CA GLN A 79 13.32 25.55 15.49
C GLN A 79 14.35 24.42 15.62
N LYS A 80 15.56 24.78 16.04
CA LYS A 80 16.60 23.80 16.39
C LYS A 80 16.04 22.90 17.50
N PRO A 81 16.17 21.57 17.40
CA PRO A 81 15.72 20.68 18.46
C PRO A 81 16.44 21.04 19.77
N PRO A 82 15.74 21.12 20.92
CA PRO A 82 16.40 21.27 22.21
C PRO A 82 17.38 20.11 22.41
N GLN A 83 18.54 20.39 23.02
CA GLN A 83 19.57 19.37 23.29
C GLN A 83 18.91 18.17 23.97
N ALA A 84 18.88 17.04 23.26
CA ALA A 84 18.09 15.88 23.63
C ALA A 84 18.63 15.23 24.90
N SER A 85 18.12 15.63 26.07
CA SER A 85 18.14 14.77 27.25
C SER A 85 17.16 13.63 26.95
N LYS A 86 17.71 12.47 26.54
CA LYS A 86 17.03 11.18 26.35
C LYS A 86 15.52 11.32 26.15
N LEU A 87 15.12 11.49 24.90
CA LEU A 87 13.74 11.19 24.50
C LEU A 87 13.49 9.74 24.91
N ASP A 88 12.77 9.54 26.01
CA ASP A 88 12.13 8.28 26.35
C ASP A 88 11.03 8.04 25.31
N PHE A 89 11.48 7.68 24.11
CA PHE A 89 10.70 7.01 23.09
C PHE A 89 10.16 5.77 23.77
N THR A 90 8.93 5.84 24.31
CA THR A 90 8.37 4.68 24.98
C THR A 90 8.26 3.57 23.94
N GLN A 91 9.16 2.60 24.02
CA GLN A 91 9.22 1.47 23.07
C GLN A 91 7.85 0.77 22.95
N GLY A 92 7.00 0.90 23.98
CA GLY A 92 5.61 0.47 23.99
C GLY A 92 4.72 1.11 22.92
N GLY A 93 4.77 2.43 22.74
CA GLY A 93 3.92 3.15 21.78
C GLY A 93 4.25 2.81 20.32
N LEU A 94 5.54 2.82 19.98
CA LEU A 94 6.00 2.41 18.65
C LEU A 94 5.73 0.93 18.35
N LYS A 95 5.91 0.04 19.33
CA LYS A 95 5.65 -1.40 19.15
C LYS A 95 4.16 -1.66 18.94
N ALA A 96 3.30 -1.07 19.76
CA ALA A 96 1.85 -1.19 19.60
C ALA A 96 1.38 -0.67 18.25
N CYS A 97 1.89 0.48 17.79
CA CYS A 97 1.57 1.00 16.48
C CYS A 97 2.05 0.07 15.34
N ARG A 98 3.28 -0.45 15.44
CA ARG A 98 3.81 -1.43 14.47
C ARG A 98 2.90 -2.66 14.37
N ASP A 99 2.44 -3.19 15.50
CA ASP A 99 1.59 -4.38 15.53
C ASP A 99 0.20 -4.10 14.95
N LYS A 100 -0.39 -2.92 15.23
CA LYS A 100 -1.64 -2.47 14.60
C LYS A 100 -1.52 -2.36 13.08
N LEU A 101 -0.50 -1.66 12.58
CA LEU A 101 -0.26 -1.52 11.13
C LEU A 101 -0.04 -2.87 10.46
N LYS A 102 0.67 -3.78 11.12
CA LYS A 102 0.89 -5.14 10.62
C LYS A 102 -0.43 -5.93 10.54
N ASN A 103 -1.31 -5.79 11.53
CA ASN A 103 -2.61 -6.45 11.53
C ASN A 103 -3.55 -5.86 10.48
N TRP A 104 -3.59 -4.54 10.33
CA TRP A 104 -4.31 -3.86 9.25
C TRP A 104 -3.85 -4.37 7.88
N SER A 105 -2.53 -4.41 7.63
CA SER A 105 -1.98 -4.88 6.34
C SER A 105 -2.39 -6.33 6.03
N LYS A 106 -2.45 -7.20 7.04
CA LYS A 106 -2.96 -8.57 6.87
C LYS A 106 -4.45 -8.59 6.51
N GLU A 107 -5.26 -7.76 7.16
CA GLU A 107 -6.70 -7.74 6.90
C GLU A 107 -7.03 -7.13 5.54
N ALA A 108 -6.36 -6.04 5.15
CA ALA A 108 -6.46 -5.46 3.80
C ALA A 108 -6.17 -6.52 2.71
N PHE A 109 -5.11 -7.32 2.89
CA PHE A 109 -4.79 -8.40 1.96
C PHE A 109 -5.87 -9.49 1.90
N ARG A 110 -6.47 -9.84 3.04
CA ARG A 110 -7.57 -10.81 3.11
C ARG A 110 -8.83 -10.29 2.41
N GLN A 111 -9.18 -9.02 2.63
CA GLN A 111 -10.31 -8.38 1.97
C GLN A 111 -10.13 -8.35 0.44
N GLN A 112 -8.92 -7.98 -0.02
CA GLN A 112 -8.60 -7.98 -1.45
C GLN A 112 -8.77 -9.37 -2.07
N LYS A 113 -8.30 -10.42 -1.38
CA LYS A 113 -8.48 -11.82 -1.82
C LYS A 113 -9.94 -12.27 -1.87
N ARG A 114 -10.75 -11.86 -0.89
CA ARG A 114 -12.21 -12.13 -0.89
C ARG A 114 -12.91 -11.48 -2.09
N LEU A 115 -12.58 -10.21 -2.37
CA LEU A 115 -13.14 -9.49 -3.51
C LEU A 115 -12.76 -10.14 -4.85
N LEU A 116 -11.50 -10.57 -5.01
CA LEU A 116 -11.04 -11.30 -6.19
C LEU A 116 -11.82 -12.61 -6.39
N ASN A 117 -12.00 -13.39 -5.33
CA ASN A 117 -12.77 -14.64 -5.40
C ASN A 117 -14.23 -14.38 -5.75
N TYR A 118 -14.85 -13.34 -5.20
CA TYR A 118 -16.20 -12.93 -5.54
C TYR A 118 -16.34 -12.59 -7.03
N LYS A 119 -15.40 -11.81 -7.59
CA LYS A 119 -15.41 -11.47 -9.02
C LYS A 119 -15.21 -12.70 -9.92
N ARG A 120 -14.35 -13.64 -9.52
CA ARG A 120 -14.16 -14.93 -10.22
C ARG A 120 -15.44 -15.76 -10.23
N GLU A 121 -16.16 -15.79 -9.11
CA GLU A 121 -17.45 -16.47 -9.00
C GLU A 121 -18.50 -15.85 -9.92
N GLN A 122 -18.60 -14.51 -9.94
CA GLN A 122 -19.48 -13.78 -10.85
C GLN A 122 -19.15 -14.05 -12.33
N LEU A 123 -17.85 -14.03 -12.67
CA LEU A 123 -17.39 -14.34 -14.02
C LEU A 123 -17.81 -15.76 -14.43
N ARG A 124 -17.63 -16.74 -13.55
CA ARG A 124 -18.03 -18.13 -13.81
C ARG A 124 -19.53 -18.23 -14.08
N PHE A 125 -20.36 -17.65 -13.20
CA PHE A 125 -21.81 -17.67 -13.36
C PHE A 125 -22.27 -17.04 -14.68
N LEU A 126 -21.70 -15.88 -15.04
CA LEU A 126 -22.03 -15.21 -16.29
C LEU A 126 -21.59 -16.02 -17.51
N GLN A 127 -20.43 -16.67 -17.47
CA GLN A 127 -19.95 -17.55 -18.54
C GLN A 127 -20.85 -18.78 -18.73
N GLU A 128 -21.28 -19.41 -17.64
CA GLU A 128 -22.17 -20.58 -17.67
C GLU A 128 -23.56 -20.23 -18.22
N SER A 129 -24.07 -19.03 -17.89
CA SER A 129 -25.37 -18.55 -18.35
C SER A 129 -25.31 -17.76 -19.68
N ASN A 130 -24.15 -17.70 -20.33
CA ASN A 130 -23.95 -16.82 -21.48
C ASN A 130 -24.54 -17.40 -22.76
N THR A 131 -25.47 -16.66 -23.36
CA THR A 131 -25.98 -16.91 -24.72
C THR A 131 -25.45 -15.88 -25.73
N GLY A 132 -24.43 -15.11 -25.35
CA GLY A 132 -23.87 -13.98 -26.11
C GLY A 132 -24.28 -12.61 -25.56
N GLN A 133 -25.33 -12.57 -24.73
CA GLN A 133 -25.85 -11.34 -24.13
C GLN A 133 -24.94 -10.70 -23.05
N PHE A 134 -24.01 -11.47 -22.47
CA PHE A 134 -23.15 -11.00 -21.37
C PHE A 134 -21.69 -10.74 -21.78
N ASN A 135 -21.35 -10.80 -23.07
CA ASN A 135 -19.97 -10.69 -23.55
C ASN A 135 -19.25 -9.41 -23.07
N SER A 136 -19.94 -8.28 -23.05
CA SER A 136 -19.37 -7.01 -22.55
C SER A 136 -19.07 -7.07 -21.05
N GLN A 137 -19.99 -7.60 -20.24
CA GLN A 137 -19.83 -7.74 -18.79
C GLN A 137 -18.74 -8.75 -18.44
N ILE A 138 -18.68 -9.87 -19.17
CA ILE A 138 -17.61 -10.88 -19.05
C ILE A 138 -16.25 -10.22 -19.30
N ASN A 139 -16.10 -9.47 -20.40
CA ASN A 139 -14.86 -8.76 -20.71
C ASN A 139 -14.48 -7.74 -19.64
N VAL A 140 -15.44 -7.00 -19.09
CA VAL A 140 -15.18 -6.06 -18.00
C VAL A 140 -14.67 -6.79 -16.75
N LEU A 141 -15.36 -7.83 -16.30
CA LEU A 141 -14.94 -8.61 -15.13
C LEU A 141 -13.58 -9.28 -15.33
N GLN A 142 -13.31 -9.78 -16.53
CA GLN A 142 -12.04 -10.40 -16.88
C GLN A 142 -10.89 -9.38 -16.78
N ASN A 143 -11.06 -8.19 -17.36
CA ASN A 143 -10.09 -7.10 -17.25
C ASN A 143 -9.88 -6.64 -15.80
N GLU A 144 -10.95 -6.57 -14.99
CA GLU A 144 -10.83 -6.24 -13.57
C GLU A 144 -10.01 -7.29 -12.81
N ILE A 145 -10.35 -8.58 -12.99
CA ILE A 145 -9.64 -9.71 -12.37
C ILE A 145 -8.16 -9.71 -12.76
N ASP A 146 -7.85 -9.52 -14.04
CA ASP A 146 -6.48 -9.43 -14.54
C ASP A 146 -5.75 -8.26 -13.86
N GLY A 147 -6.38 -7.10 -13.75
CA GLY A 147 -5.82 -5.95 -13.04
C GLY A 147 -5.53 -6.24 -11.56
N TYR A 148 -6.40 -6.98 -10.86
CA TYR A 148 -6.16 -7.39 -9.47
C TYR A 148 -4.99 -8.36 -9.35
N LEU A 149 -4.89 -9.34 -10.24
CA LEU A 149 -3.81 -10.32 -10.26
C LEU A 149 -2.46 -9.67 -10.53
N GLU A 150 -2.41 -8.73 -11.47
CA GLU A 150 -1.20 -7.97 -11.78
C GLU A 150 -0.72 -7.14 -10.59
N GLU A 151 -1.64 -6.56 -9.83
CA GLU A 151 -1.30 -5.84 -8.60
C GLU A 151 -0.77 -6.78 -7.51
N GLU A 152 -1.35 -7.97 -7.38
CA GLU A 152 -0.88 -8.98 -6.42
C GLU A 152 0.55 -9.44 -6.78
N ASP A 153 0.78 -9.79 -8.05
CA ASP A 153 2.11 -10.17 -8.56
C ASP A 153 3.15 -9.08 -8.35
N LEU A 154 2.73 -7.82 -8.48
CA LEU A 154 3.60 -6.70 -8.20
C LEU A 154 3.99 -6.63 -6.72
N LYS A 155 3.03 -6.71 -5.80
CA LYS A 155 3.28 -6.72 -4.35
C LYS A 155 4.22 -7.88 -3.98
N TRP A 156 4.04 -9.05 -4.59
CA TRP A 156 4.93 -10.19 -4.42
C TRP A 156 6.36 -9.91 -4.90
N ARG A 157 6.53 -9.29 -6.07
CA ARG A 157 7.85 -8.88 -6.58
C ARG A 157 8.53 -7.86 -5.68
N GLN A 158 7.81 -6.87 -5.16
CA GLN A 158 8.35 -5.89 -4.23
C GLN A 158 8.80 -6.54 -2.92
N ARG A 159 7.99 -7.43 -2.34
CA ARG A 159 8.36 -8.20 -1.14
C ARG A 159 9.57 -9.10 -1.37
N ALA A 160 9.63 -9.77 -2.52
CA ALA A 160 10.79 -10.58 -2.90
C ALA A 160 12.06 -9.73 -3.02
N LYS A 161 11.97 -8.54 -3.63
CA LYS A 161 13.07 -7.57 -3.72
C LYS A 161 13.53 -7.07 -2.35
N GLN A 162 12.60 -6.68 -1.47
CA GLN A 162 12.94 -6.25 -0.10
C GLN A 162 13.62 -7.38 0.69
N ARG A 163 13.14 -8.62 0.53
CA ARG A 163 13.75 -9.80 1.13
C ARG A 163 15.16 -10.02 0.60
N TRP A 164 15.36 -9.93 -0.71
CA TRP A 164 16.67 -10.07 -1.34
C TRP A 164 17.66 -9.00 -0.86
N LEU A 165 17.25 -7.73 -0.74
CA LEU A 165 18.10 -6.67 -0.20
C LEU A 165 18.54 -6.97 1.24
N LYS A 166 17.59 -7.39 2.09
CA LYS A 166 17.88 -7.74 3.50
C LYS A 166 18.81 -8.94 3.63
N ASP A 167 18.62 -9.96 2.80
CA ASP A 167 19.45 -11.16 2.80
C ASP A 167 20.83 -10.89 2.14
N GLY A 168 20.91 -9.97 1.18
CA GLY A 168 22.15 -9.47 0.59
C GLY A 168 22.99 -8.65 1.57
N ASP A 169 22.39 -7.74 2.34
CA ASP A 169 23.05 -6.98 3.40
C ASP A 169 23.65 -7.91 4.48
N ARG A 170 22.98 -9.03 4.75
CA ARG A 170 23.44 -10.08 5.68
C ARG A 170 24.61 -10.92 5.12
N ASN A 171 24.84 -10.87 3.81
CA ASN A 171 25.88 -11.66 3.14
C ASN A 171 27.24 -10.93 3.04
N THR A 172 27.38 -9.76 3.67
CA THR A 172 28.64 -9.00 3.74
C THR A 172 29.75 -9.66 4.56
N LYS A 173 29.47 -10.78 5.27
CA LYS A 173 30.51 -11.56 5.96
C LYS A 173 31.36 -12.46 5.06
N TYR A 174 30.99 -12.63 3.79
CA TYR A 174 31.73 -13.49 2.85
C TYR A 174 32.70 -12.72 1.95
N PHE A 175 32.80 -11.39 2.10
CA PHE A 175 33.73 -10.56 1.36
C PHE A 175 34.66 -9.82 2.33
N HIS A 176 35.44 -10.57 3.11
CA HIS A 176 36.70 -10.16 3.73
C HIS A 176 37.62 -11.37 3.86
#